data_AF-A0A2R6JZ14-F1
#
_entry.id   AF-A0A2R6JZ14-F1
#
_cell.length_a   1.000
_cell.length_b   1.000
_cell.length_c   1.000
_cell.angle_alpha   90.00
_cell.angle_beta   90.00
_cell.angle_gamma   90.00
#
_symmetry.space_group_name_H-M   'P 1'
#
loop_
_entity.id
_entity.type
_entity.pdbx_description
1 polymer ?
#
loop_
_entity_poly.entity_id
_entity_poly.type
_entity_poly.pdbx_seq_one_letter_code
_entity_poly.pdbx_strand_id
1 'polypeptide(L)'
;MNAPDSLRRIEDEDGIVREYNYGDEHVIVIDFGEGYGDATIDIIEDTAIVVIDGDGGDDGDEQVEFDLPTDATDVTANNGILTITA
;
A
#
# COMPACT_ATOMS: atom_id res chain seq x y z
N MET A 1 6.63 -11.40 10.89
CA MET A 1 5.26 -10.86 10.78
C MET A 1 4.65 -11.37 9.47
N ASN A 2 3.33 -11.34 9.28
CA ASN A 2 2.72 -11.55 7.96
C ASN A 2 1.96 -10.29 7.58
N ALA A 3 1.88 -9.95 6.30
CA ALA A 3 1.00 -8.88 5.84
C ALA A 3 -0.47 -9.13 6.24
N PRO A 4 -1.21 -8.08 6.66
CA PRO A 4 -2.66 -8.10 6.78
C PRO A 4 -3.37 -8.66 5.54
N ASP A 5 -4.54 -9.27 5.73
CA ASP A 5 -5.29 -9.91 4.63
C ASP A 5 -5.76 -8.88 3.57
N SER A 6 -5.96 -7.62 3.97
CA SER A 6 -6.24 -6.49 3.08
C SER A 6 -5.11 -6.26 2.07
N LEU A 7 -3.85 -6.41 2.47
CA LEU A 7 -2.70 -6.26 1.58
C LEU A 7 -2.57 -7.42 0.61
N ARG A 8 -2.86 -8.65 1.05
CA ARG A 8 -2.82 -9.83 0.17
C ARG A 8 -3.79 -9.72 -0.99
N ARG A 9 -4.94 -9.10 -0.75
CA ARG A 9 -5.96 -8.88 -1.77
C ARG A 9 -5.42 -8.03 -2.94
N ILE A 10 -4.48 -7.12 -2.68
CA ILE A 10 -3.80 -6.34 -3.72
C ILE A 10 -3.00 -7.24 -4.66
N GLU A 11 -2.38 -8.30 -4.15
CA GLU A 11 -1.65 -9.28 -5.00
C GLU A 11 -2.55 -9.94 -6.04
N ASP A 12 -3.84 -10.11 -5.71
CA ASP A 12 -4.84 -10.68 -6.61
C ASP A 12 -5.45 -9.63 -7.57
N GLU A 13 -5.37 -8.34 -7.25
CA GLU A 13 -5.92 -7.20 -7.99
C GLU A 13 -4.82 -6.38 -8.70
N ASP A 14 -3.89 -7.07 -9.36
CA ASP A 14 -2.80 -6.54 -10.21
C ASP A 14 -1.64 -5.79 -9.49
N GLY A 15 -1.71 -5.58 -8.19
CA GLY A 15 -0.57 -5.07 -7.42
C GLY A 15 0.44 -6.16 -7.05
N ILE A 16 1.66 -5.76 -6.67
CA ILE A 16 2.73 -6.68 -6.28
C ILE A 16 3.10 -6.41 -4.82
N VAL A 17 2.86 -7.39 -3.95
CA VAL A 17 3.34 -7.36 -2.56
C VAL A 17 4.61 -8.19 -2.44
N ARG A 18 5.62 -7.63 -1.76
CA ARG A 18 6.90 -8.28 -1.50
C ARG A 18 7.23 -8.12 -0.02
N GLU A 19 7.52 -9.26 0.63
CA GLU A 19 7.95 -9.29 2.03
C GLU A 19 9.44 -9.66 2.12
N TYR A 20 10.17 -8.91 2.95
CA TYR A 20 11.59 -9.11 3.20
C TYR A 20 11.83 -9.22 4.71
N ASN A 21 12.68 -10.18 5.10
CA ASN A 21 13.07 -10.38 6.50
C ASN A 21 14.57 -10.08 6.64
N TYR A 22 14.90 -9.05 7.39
CA TYR A 22 16.26 -8.58 7.68
C TYR A 22 16.58 -8.74 9.18
N GLY A 23 16.78 -9.98 9.62
CA GLY A 23 17.10 -10.27 11.01
C GLY A 23 15.92 -9.93 11.92
N ASP A 24 16.03 -8.80 12.62
CA ASP A 24 15.00 -8.28 13.52
C ASP A 24 14.02 -7.32 12.83
N GLU A 25 14.27 -6.95 11.56
CA GLU A 25 13.43 -6.03 10.78
C GLU A 25 12.66 -6.78 9.70
N HIS A 26 11.39 -6.41 9.50
CA HIS A 26 10.48 -6.93 8.49
C HIS A 26 10.02 -5.78 7.58
N VAL A 27 10.22 -5.94 6.27
CA VAL A 27 9.84 -4.91 5.30
C VAL A 27 8.80 -5.46 4.34
N ILE A 28 7.67 -4.78 4.24
CA ILE A 28 6.61 -5.06 3.27
C ILE A 28 6.62 -3.93 2.24
N VAL A 29 6.75 -4.30 0.96
CA VAL A 29 6.70 -3.36 -0.16
C VAL A 29 5.50 -3.71 -1.03
N ILE A 30 4.63 -2.74 -1.24
CA ILE A 30 3.47 -2.87 -2.11
C ILE A 30 3.68 -1.92 -3.29
N ASP A 31 3.66 -2.49 -4.49
CA ASP A 31 3.65 -1.76 -5.74
C ASP A 31 2.25 -1.88 -6.34
N PHE A 32 1.52 -0.77 -6.40
CA PHE A 32 0.14 -0.79 -6.88
C PHE A 32 0.04 -0.81 -8.42
N GLY A 33 1.17 -0.72 -9.14
CA GLY A 33 1.23 -0.83 -10.60
C GLY A 33 0.98 0.48 -11.37
N GLU A 34 1.01 0.40 -12.70
CA GLU A 34 0.99 1.58 -13.60
C GLU A 34 -0.26 2.46 -13.46
N GLY A 35 -1.40 1.89 -13.01
CA GLY A 35 -2.64 2.66 -12.74
C GLY A 35 -2.58 3.52 -11.47
N TYR A 36 -1.55 3.34 -10.64
CA TYR A 36 -1.39 4.00 -9.35
C TYR A 36 -0.12 4.85 -9.29
N GLY A 37 0.56 5.08 -10.42
CA GLY A 37 1.79 5.86 -10.47
C GLY A 37 1.64 7.29 -9.96
N ASP A 38 0.46 7.88 -10.17
CA ASP A 38 0.06 9.20 -9.67
C ASP A 38 -0.77 9.14 -8.38
N ALA A 39 -0.93 7.94 -7.78
CA ALA A 39 -1.75 7.79 -6.59
C ALA A 39 -1.14 8.55 -5.41
N THR A 40 -2.00 9.27 -4.70
CA THR A 40 -1.66 9.89 -3.42
C THR A 40 -1.93 8.89 -2.30
N ILE A 41 -0.97 8.70 -1.41
CA ILE A 41 -1.12 7.82 -0.26
C ILE A 41 -1.08 8.68 1.00
N ASP A 42 -2.09 8.53 1.84
CA ASP A 42 -2.16 9.12 3.17
C ASP A 42 -2.21 8.01 4.23
N ILE A 43 -1.75 8.32 5.44
CA ILE A 43 -1.69 7.36 6.54
C ILE A 43 -2.35 7.98 7.75
N ILE A 44 -3.38 7.30 8.26
CA ILE A 44 -4.13 7.72 9.44
C ILE A 44 -4.16 6.55 10.41
N GLU A 45 -3.55 6.74 11.57
CA GLU A 45 -3.40 5.70 12.60
C GLU A 45 -2.78 4.43 12.02
N ASP A 46 -3.53 3.33 12.00
CA ASP A 46 -3.11 2.02 11.53
C ASP A 46 -3.65 1.72 10.12
N THR A 47 -4.03 2.74 9.35
CA THR A 47 -4.64 2.60 8.02
C THR A 47 -3.89 3.43 6.98
N ALA A 48 -3.51 2.78 5.88
CA ALA A 48 -3.06 3.44 4.67
C ALA A 48 -4.23 3.64 3.71
N ILE A 49 -4.38 4.86 3.21
CA ILE A 49 -5.43 5.27 2.30
C ILE A 49 -4.76 5.63 0.98
N VAL A 50 -5.10 4.91 -0.08
CA VAL A 50 -4.58 5.13 -1.43
C VAL A 50 -5.68 5.75 -2.27
N VAL A 51 -5.41 6.93 -2.82
CA VAL A 51 -6.31 7.66 -3.71
C VAL A 51 -5.69 7.69 -5.09
N ILE A 52 -6.43 7.17 -6.06
CA ILE A 52 -6.09 7.17 -7.47
C ILE A 52 -6.96 8.23 -8.13
N ASP A 53 -6.31 9.24 -8.72
CA ASP A 53 -7.04 10.20 -9.54
C ASP A 53 -7.67 9.45 -10.72
N GLY A 54 -8.99 9.59 -10.88
CA GLY A 54 -9.67 9.02 -12.04
C GLY A 54 -9.13 9.62 -13.34
N ASP A 55 -9.12 8.86 -14.44
CA ASP A 55 -8.57 9.26 -15.76
C ASP A 55 -9.35 10.42 -16.44
N GLY A 56 -10.12 11.22 -15.68
CA GLY A 56 -10.91 12.35 -16.16
C GLY A 56 -12.23 11.97 -16.83
N GLY A 57 -12.71 10.74 -16.63
CA GLY A 57 -14.03 10.25 -17.04
C GLY A 57 -15.17 10.64 -16.08
N ASP A 58 -16.35 10.04 -16.27
CA ASP A 58 -17.48 10.14 -15.31
C ASP A 58 -17.25 9.31 -14.03
N ASP A 59 -16.25 8.43 -14.05
CA ASP A 59 -15.75 7.69 -12.90
C ASP A 59 -14.80 8.61 -12.11
N GLY A 60 -15.24 9.04 -10.93
CA GLY A 60 -14.45 9.90 -10.03
C GLY A 60 -13.25 9.17 -9.42
N ASP A 61 -12.53 9.85 -8.54
CA ASP A 61 -11.34 9.31 -7.87
C ASP A 61 -11.66 7.99 -7.15
N GLU A 62 -10.79 7.00 -7.34
CA GLU A 62 -10.92 5.71 -6.67
C GLU A 62 -10.10 5.73 -5.37
N GLN A 63 -10.72 5.28 -4.28
CA GLN A 63 -10.08 5.18 -2.98
C GLN A 63 -10.08 3.74 -2.50
N VAL A 64 -8.92 3.29 -2.04
CA VAL A 64 -8.74 1.99 -1.42
C VAL A 64 -8.05 2.15 -0.07
N GLU A 65 -8.57 1.47 0.94
CA GLU A 65 -8.05 1.51 2.31
C GLU A 65 -7.43 0.16 2.69
N PHE A 66 -6.30 0.22 3.40
CA PHE A 66 -5.54 -0.96 3.82
C PHE A 66 -5.12 -0.85 5.26
N ASP A 67 -5.40 -1.90 6.03
CA ASP A 67 -4.84 -2.05 7.37
C ASP A 67 -3.32 -2.22 7.30
N LEU A 68 -2.63 -1.46 8.15
CA LEU A 68 -1.21 -1.58 8.41
C LEU A 68 -0.95 -2.62 9.51
N PRO A 69 0.21 -3.29 9.50
CA PRO A 69 0.60 -4.14 10.63
C PRO A 69 0.69 -3.33 11.93
N THR A 70 0.17 -3.88 13.02
CA THR A 70 0.11 -3.20 14.33
C THR A 70 1.47 -2.88 14.94
N ASP A 71 2.52 -3.58 14.52
CA ASP A 71 3.89 -3.34 14.97
C ASP A 71 4.71 -2.55 13.94
N ALA A 72 4.06 -1.89 12.97
CA ALA A 72 4.76 -1.02 12.02
C ALA A 72 5.48 0.13 12.75
N THR A 73 6.74 0.32 12.42
CA THR A 73 7.60 1.36 13.00
C THR A 73 7.85 2.52 12.06
N ASP A 74 7.78 2.27 10.75
CA ASP A 74 7.92 3.29 9.70
C ASP A 74 7.08 2.92 8.48
N VAL A 75 6.46 3.93 7.86
CA VAL A 75 5.63 3.76 6.68
C VAL A 75 5.90 4.93 5.73
N THR A 76 6.28 4.62 4.50
CA THR A 76 6.58 5.61 3.47
C THR A 76 5.89 5.30 2.16
N ALA A 77 5.43 6.33 1.47
CA ALA A 77 4.80 6.24 0.17
C ALA A 77 5.56 7.10 -0.85
N ASN A 78 5.93 6.51 -1.99
CA ASN A 78 6.59 7.23 -3.09
C ASN A 78 6.16 6.67 -4.44
N ASN A 79 5.56 7.51 -5.29
CA ASN A 79 5.20 7.20 -6.68
C ASN A 79 4.43 5.87 -6.83
N GLY A 80 3.35 5.70 -6.06
CA GLY A 80 2.56 4.45 -6.10
C GLY A 80 3.23 3.24 -5.45
N ILE A 81 4.31 3.42 -4.69
CA ILE A 81 4.95 2.35 -3.90
C ILE A 81 4.82 2.66 -2.41
N LEU A 82 4.19 1.75 -1.67
CA LEU A 82 4.11 1.79 -0.21
C LEU A 82 5.16 0.86 0.39
N THR A 83 5.95 1.37 1.32
CA THR A 83 6.96 0.60 2.07
C THR A 83 6.63 0.70 3.55
N ILE A 84 6.52 -0.46 4.20
CA ILE A 84 6.20 -0.62 5.62
C ILE A 84 7.36 -1.36 6.27
N THR A 85 7.90 -0.80 7.34
CA THR A 85 8.95 -1.42 8.16
C THR A 85 8.38 -1.74 9.53
N ALA A 86 8.67 -2.93 10.05
CA ALA A 86 8.24 -3.41 11.37
C ALA A 86 9.37 -4.17 12.06
#